data_AF-A0A2M9E4D2-F1
#
_entry.id   AF-A0A2M9E4D2-F1
#
_cell.length_a   1.000
_cell.length_b   1.000
_cell.length_c   1.000
_cell.angle_alpha   90.00
_cell.angle_beta   90.00
_cell.angle_gamma   90.00
#
_symmetry.space_group_name_H-M   'P 1'
#
loop_
_entity.id
_entity.type
_entity.pdbx_description
1 polymer ?
#
loop_
_entity_poly.entity_id
_entity_poly.type
_entity_poly.pdbx_seq_one_letter_code
_entity_poly.pdbx_strand_id
1 'polypeptide(L)'
;MKKLPLDLYVTGTDTGIGKTFVTCALLRQASEAGQRLVGMKPVASGCIETGQGWRSEDALALQQADGLEVPYLLRNPYALPLPAAPEIAAAEVGVDIALAPLQHAHARLRAGHEGVLVEGVGGWAAPLSRTLEQADLVRALDIPVLMVVGLRLGCVHQARVTQRAIVADGCRFAGWIANPVEPAMLRQAENMTILSRVLGAPPLQIMPWRA
;
A
#
# COMPACT_ATOMS: atom_id res chain seq x y z
N MET A 1 21.86 -7.18 -1.71
CA MET A 1 20.53 -6.70 -1.23
C MET A 1 19.57 -7.88 -1.24
N LYS A 2 18.70 -8.01 -0.24
CA LYS A 2 17.68 -9.06 -0.20
C LYS A 2 16.68 -8.79 -1.33
N LYS A 3 16.42 -9.77 -2.19
CA LYS A 3 15.43 -9.63 -3.29
C LYS A 3 14.04 -9.51 -2.66
N LEU A 4 13.32 -8.44 -2.97
CA LEU A 4 11.93 -8.28 -2.54
C LEU A 4 11.06 -9.38 -3.18
N PRO A 5 10.10 -9.95 -2.44
CA PRO A 5 9.03 -10.75 -3.04
C PRO A 5 8.31 -9.95 -4.13
N LEU A 6 7.80 -10.65 -5.15
CA LEU A 6 7.08 -10.02 -6.26
C LEU A 6 5.61 -9.74 -5.94
N ASP A 7 5.07 -10.48 -4.96
CA ASP A 7 3.71 -10.33 -4.46
C ASP A 7 3.79 -9.79 -3.03
N LEU A 8 3.28 -8.58 -2.82
CA LEU A 8 3.51 -7.80 -1.60
C LEU A 8 2.30 -6.95 -1.26
N TYR A 9 2.04 -6.82 0.04
CA TYR A 9 1.16 -5.79 0.57
C TYR A 9 1.95 -4.55 0.95
N VAL A 10 1.67 -3.41 0.34
CA VAL A 10 2.30 -2.12 0.64
C VAL A 10 1.42 -1.34 1.61
N THR A 11 1.88 -1.19 2.85
CA THR A 11 1.23 -0.36 3.86
C THR A 11 2.06 0.87 4.19
N GLY A 12 1.52 1.78 4.98
CA GLY A 12 2.17 3.03 5.38
C GLY A 12 2.04 3.27 6.87
N THR A 13 2.98 4.05 7.42
CA THR A 13 2.91 4.47 8.82
C THR A 13 1.80 5.48 9.10
N ASP A 14 1.28 6.13 8.05
CA ASP A 14 0.23 7.14 8.14
C ASP A 14 -0.44 7.37 6.76
N THR A 15 -1.41 8.28 6.72
CA THR A 15 -1.99 8.84 5.48
C THR A 15 -1.08 9.93 4.91
N GLY A 16 -1.05 10.07 3.58
CA GLY A 16 -0.28 11.13 2.91
C GLY A 16 1.24 10.93 2.89
N ILE A 17 1.76 9.81 3.40
CA ILE A 17 3.20 9.54 3.47
C ILE A 17 3.83 9.07 2.15
N GLY A 18 3.07 9.09 1.05
CA GLY A 18 3.53 8.71 -0.29
C GLY A 18 3.55 7.21 -0.58
N LYS A 19 2.61 6.42 -0.03
CA LYS A 19 2.45 4.99 -0.38
C LYS A 19 2.38 4.79 -1.90
N THR A 20 1.45 5.49 -2.55
CA THR A 20 1.25 5.48 -4.01
C THR A 20 2.51 5.80 -4.78
N PHE A 21 3.26 6.82 -4.33
CA PHE A 21 4.53 7.18 -4.96
C PHE A 21 5.55 6.03 -4.90
N VAL A 22 5.68 5.39 -3.73
CA VAL A 22 6.57 4.25 -3.54
C VAL A 22 6.13 3.04 -4.35
N THR A 23 4.84 2.68 -4.29
CA THR A 23 4.30 1.55 -5.06
C THR A 23 4.52 1.76 -6.56
N CYS A 24 4.24 2.96 -7.08
CA CYS A 24 4.51 3.32 -8.47
C CYS A 24 6.00 3.21 -8.84
N ALA A 25 6.91 3.60 -7.94
CA ALA A 25 8.34 3.46 -8.19
C ALA A 25 8.79 2.00 -8.25
N LEU A 26 8.25 1.14 -7.37
CA LEU A 26 8.52 -0.29 -7.39
C LEU A 26 7.96 -0.96 -8.67
N LEU A 27 6.76 -0.57 -9.11
CA LEU A 27 6.18 -1.06 -10.37
C LEU A 27 7.04 -0.68 -11.59
N ARG A 28 7.47 0.58 -11.69
CA ARG A 28 8.35 1.04 -12.77
C ARG A 28 9.69 0.33 -12.76
N GLN A 29 10.31 0.20 -11.58
CA GLN A 29 11.58 -0.51 -11.44
C GLN A 29 11.46 -1.99 -11.85
N ALA A 30 10.35 -2.64 -11.50
CA ALA A 30 10.08 -4.01 -11.93
C ALA A 30 9.93 -4.11 -13.45
N SER A 31 9.18 -3.17 -14.06
CA SER A 31 9.02 -3.08 -15.52
C SER A 31 10.36 -2.85 -16.24
N GLU A 32 11.21 -1.95 -15.74
CA GLU A 32 12.57 -1.71 -16.24
C GLU A 32 13.46 -2.97 -16.11
N ALA A 33 13.21 -3.80 -15.12
CA ALA A 33 13.88 -5.09 -14.93
C ALA A 33 13.24 -6.23 -15.76
N GLY A 34 12.27 -5.94 -16.62
CA GLY A 34 11.57 -6.91 -17.46
C GLY A 34 10.53 -7.76 -16.71
N GLN A 35 10.17 -7.40 -15.48
CA GLN A 35 9.20 -8.10 -14.66
C GLN A 35 7.80 -7.53 -14.83
N ARG A 36 6.81 -8.41 -14.91
CA ARG A 36 5.40 -8.03 -15.06
C ARG A 36 4.69 -8.05 -13.71
N LEU A 37 4.84 -6.97 -12.94
CA LEU A 37 4.08 -6.75 -11.71
C LEU A 37 2.91 -5.82 -11.97
N VAL A 38 1.76 -6.11 -11.34
CA VAL A 38 0.56 -5.28 -11.44
C VAL A 38 0.23 -4.63 -10.10
N GLY A 39 -0.05 -3.34 -10.10
CA GLY A 39 -0.51 -2.63 -8.91
C GLY A 39 -1.99 -2.91 -8.64
N MET A 40 -2.37 -3.08 -7.38
CA MET A 40 -3.77 -3.23 -6.97
C MET A 40 -4.05 -2.27 -5.82
N LYS A 41 -5.11 -1.49 -5.91
CA LYS A 41 -5.65 -0.66 -4.82
C LYS A 41 -7.00 -1.25 -4.42
N PRO A 42 -7.04 -2.33 -3.60
CA PRO A 42 -8.25 -3.11 -3.34
C PRO A 42 -9.45 -2.27 -2.88
N VAL A 43 -9.17 -1.26 -2.05
CA VAL A 43 -10.16 -0.37 -1.47
C VAL A 43 -9.65 1.05 -1.58
N ALA A 44 -10.47 1.95 -2.10
CA ALA A 44 -10.19 3.37 -2.20
C ALA A 44 -11.43 4.20 -1.89
N SER A 45 -11.22 5.31 -1.18
CA SER A 45 -12.23 6.31 -0.83
C SER A 45 -11.90 7.63 -1.54
N GLY A 46 -12.89 8.50 -1.72
CA GLY A 46 -12.69 9.77 -2.42
C GLY A 46 -12.52 9.62 -3.93
N CYS A 47 -13.15 8.61 -4.53
CA CYS A 47 -13.07 8.35 -5.97
C CYS A 47 -13.87 9.38 -6.78
N ILE A 48 -13.42 9.67 -7.99
CA ILE A 48 -14.05 10.60 -8.93
C ILE A 48 -14.94 9.82 -9.90
N GLU A 49 -16.15 10.32 -10.15
CA GLU A 49 -17.05 9.71 -11.14
C GLU A 49 -16.55 10.01 -12.55
N THR A 50 -16.51 8.99 -13.40
CA THR A 50 -16.17 9.12 -14.81
C THR A 50 -17.24 8.42 -15.66
N GLY A 51 -17.21 8.60 -16.98
CA GLY A 51 -18.09 7.84 -17.89
C GLY A 51 -17.90 6.31 -17.85
N GLN A 52 -16.87 5.83 -17.13
CA GLN A 52 -16.60 4.41 -16.93
C GLN A 52 -16.81 3.96 -15.46
N GLY A 53 -17.46 4.79 -14.65
CA GLY A 53 -17.68 4.59 -13.20
C GLY A 53 -16.64 5.28 -12.33
N TRP A 54 -16.67 4.97 -11.03
CA TRP A 54 -15.77 5.56 -10.02
C TRP A 54 -14.31 5.21 -10.27
N ARG A 55 -13.43 6.21 -10.11
CA ARG A 55 -11.98 6.07 -10.27
C ARG A 55 -11.21 6.67 -9.10
N SER A 56 -10.37 5.86 -8.48
CA SER A 56 -9.34 6.29 -7.54
C SER A 56 -8.11 6.82 -8.29
N GLU A 57 -7.65 8.01 -7.90
CA GLU A 57 -6.39 8.58 -8.38
C GLU A 57 -5.19 7.66 -8.08
N ASP A 58 -5.14 7.06 -6.89
CA ASP A 58 -4.11 6.07 -6.52
C ASP A 58 -4.11 4.90 -7.50
N ALA A 59 -5.27 4.28 -7.74
CA ALA A 59 -5.39 3.14 -8.64
C ALA A 59 -5.01 3.49 -10.09
N LEU A 60 -5.37 4.69 -10.55
CA LEU A 60 -4.97 5.18 -11.87
C LEU A 60 -3.45 5.42 -11.95
N ALA A 61 -2.83 5.95 -10.90
CA ALA A 61 -1.38 6.12 -10.84
C ALA A 61 -0.66 4.77 -10.89
N LEU A 62 -1.16 3.75 -10.16
CA LEU A 62 -0.64 2.38 -10.24
C LEU A 62 -0.75 1.80 -11.66
N GLN A 63 -1.90 2.01 -12.32
CA GLN A 63 -2.13 1.57 -13.70
C GLN A 63 -1.16 2.23 -14.69
N GLN A 64 -0.91 3.52 -14.55
CA GLN A 64 0.07 4.22 -15.37
C GLN A 64 1.50 3.74 -15.10
N ALA A 65 1.81 3.40 -13.84
CA ALA A 65 3.15 3.00 -13.43
C ALA A 65 3.54 1.59 -13.91
N ASP A 66 2.61 0.64 -13.90
CA ASP A 66 2.86 -0.69 -14.46
C ASP A 66 2.65 -0.76 -15.98
N GLY A 67 1.80 0.10 -16.54
CA GLY A 67 1.51 0.14 -17.98
C GLY A 67 0.77 -1.10 -18.49
N LEU A 68 0.12 -1.86 -17.59
CA LEU A 68 -0.55 -3.10 -17.92
C LEU A 68 -2.05 -2.89 -18.10
N GLU A 69 -2.57 -3.42 -19.20
CA GLU A 69 -4.00 -3.46 -19.47
C GLU A 69 -4.66 -4.61 -18.70
N VAL A 70 -5.34 -4.25 -17.61
CA VAL A 70 -6.18 -5.15 -16.82
C VAL A 70 -7.52 -4.49 -16.57
N PRO A 71 -8.63 -5.25 -16.44
CA PRO A 71 -9.91 -4.70 -16.04
C PRO A 71 -9.80 -3.87 -14.76
N TYR A 72 -10.30 -2.63 -14.77
CA TYR A 72 -10.17 -1.70 -13.65
C TYR A 72 -10.73 -2.27 -12.34
N LEU A 73 -11.84 -3.02 -12.40
CA LEU A 73 -12.46 -3.66 -11.24
C LEU A 73 -11.58 -4.71 -10.56
N LEU A 74 -10.58 -5.28 -11.25
CA LEU A 74 -9.60 -6.15 -10.61
C LEU A 74 -8.53 -5.33 -9.87
N ARG A 75 -8.24 -4.13 -10.35
CA ARG A 75 -7.28 -3.20 -9.75
C ARG A 75 -7.85 -2.50 -8.53
N ASN A 76 -9.10 -2.02 -8.62
CA ASN A 76 -9.81 -1.35 -7.54
C ASN A 76 -11.27 -1.86 -7.46
N PRO A 77 -11.48 -3.03 -6.83
CA PRO A 77 -12.81 -3.63 -6.63
C PRO A 77 -13.77 -2.71 -5.87
N TYR A 78 -13.29 -2.01 -4.85
CA TYR A 78 -14.08 -1.05 -4.07
C TYR A 78 -13.59 0.38 -4.32
N ALA A 79 -14.19 1.03 -5.30
CA ALA A 79 -14.00 2.44 -5.63
C ALA A 79 -15.14 3.27 -5.02
N LEU A 80 -14.90 3.90 -3.87
CA LEU A 80 -15.93 4.55 -3.05
C LEU A 80 -15.86 6.08 -3.19
N PRO A 81 -17.00 6.78 -3.30
CA PRO A 81 -17.03 8.20 -3.66
C PRO A 81 -16.63 9.13 -2.51
N LEU A 82 -17.03 8.80 -1.28
CA LEU A 82 -16.84 9.69 -0.13
C LEU A 82 -15.37 9.65 0.34
N PRO A 83 -14.67 10.79 0.50
CA PRO A 83 -13.30 10.85 1.02
C PRO A 83 -13.28 10.69 2.56
N ALA A 84 -13.67 9.50 3.02
CA ALA A 84 -13.72 9.11 4.43
C ALA A 84 -13.07 7.74 4.66
N ALA A 85 -13.03 7.29 5.91
CA ALA A 85 -12.64 5.92 6.23
C ALA A 85 -13.47 4.92 5.39
N PRO A 86 -12.87 3.82 4.91
CA PRO A 86 -13.54 2.89 4.00
C PRO A 86 -14.92 2.43 4.46
N GLU A 87 -15.07 2.11 5.75
CA GLU A 87 -16.35 1.72 6.33
C GLU A 87 -17.45 2.78 6.13
N ILE A 88 -17.13 4.04 6.39
CA ILE A 88 -18.06 5.17 6.23
C ILE A 88 -18.39 5.37 4.75
N ALA A 89 -17.37 5.34 3.90
CA ALA A 89 -17.53 5.55 2.46
C ALA A 89 -18.33 4.43 1.78
N ALA A 90 -18.23 3.20 2.28
CA ALA A 90 -18.99 2.06 1.78
C ALA A 90 -20.46 2.11 2.22
N ALA A 91 -20.70 2.50 3.48
CA ALA A 91 -22.04 2.70 4.02
C ALA A 91 -22.83 3.78 3.26
N GLU A 92 -22.17 4.86 2.82
CA GLU A 92 -22.78 5.94 2.01
C GLU A 92 -23.45 5.42 0.73
N VAL A 93 -22.88 4.38 0.12
CA VAL A 93 -23.39 3.79 -1.13
C VAL A 93 -24.08 2.44 -0.91
N GLY A 94 -24.35 2.06 0.34
CA GLY A 94 -25.02 0.81 0.68
C GLY A 94 -24.24 -0.45 0.32
N VAL A 95 -22.90 -0.39 0.33
CA VAL A 95 -22.01 -1.51 0.01
C VAL A 95 -21.26 -1.95 1.26
N ASP A 96 -21.13 -3.26 1.46
CA ASP A 96 -20.23 -3.83 2.47
C ASP A 96 -18.93 -4.33 1.81
N ILE A 97 -17.78 -3.87 2.32
CA ILE A 97 -16.48 -4.37 1.90
C ILE A 97 -16.28 -5.77 2.47
N ALA A 98 -16.11 -6.74 1.58
CA ALA A 98 -15.98 -8.15 1.88
C ALA A 98 -14.66 -8.72 1.33
N LEU A 99 -14.17 -9.77 1.98
CA LEU A 99 -12.90 -10.39 1.63
C LEU A 99 -12.91 -11.09 0.27
N ALA A 100 -14.01 -11.78 -0.07
CA ALA A 100 -14.07 -12.64 -1.26
C ALA A 100 -13.85 -11.88 -2.58
N PRO A 101 -14.46 -10.70 -2.83
CA PRO A 101 -14.16 -9.90 -4.03
C PRO A 101 -12.69 -9.47 -4.11
N LEU A 102 -12.06 -9.14 -2.98
CA LEU A 102 -10.65 -8.73 -2.92
C LEU A 102 -9.71 -9.90 -3.27
N GLN A 103 -9.95 -11.07 -2.69
CA GLN A 103 -9.19 -12.29 -3.01
C GLN A 103 -9.38 -12.72 -4.46
N HIS A 104 -10.61 -12.66 -4.97
CA HIS A 104 -10.90 -12.98 -6.36
C HIS A 104 -10.12 -12.07 -7.30
N ALA A 105 -10.16 -10.76 -7.05
CA ALA A 105 -9.45 -9.78 -7.86
C ALA A 105 -7.92 -10.01 -7.85
N HIS A 106 -7.33 -10.22 -6.66
CA HIS A 106 -5.91 -10.56 -6.53
C HIS A 106 -5.56 -11.85 -7.28
N ALA A 107 -6.31 -12.94 -7.10
CA ALA A 107 -6.05 -14.21 -7.76
C ALA A 107 -6.10 -14.09 -9.29
N ARG A 108 -7.05 -13.32 -9.83
CA ARG A 108 -7.16 -13.05 -11.27
C ARG A 108 -5.97 -12.24 -11.79
N LEU A 109 -5.52 -11.23 -11.05
CA LEU A 109 -4.32 -10.47 -11.39
C LEU A 109 -3.07 -11.36 -11.34
N ARG A 110 -2.93 -12.15 -10.27
CA ARG A 110 -1.79 -13.02 -10.02
C ARG A 110 -1.65 -14.15 -11.05
N ALA A 111 -2.76 -14.64 -11.60
CA ALA A 111 -2.74 -15.66 -12.65
C ALA A 111 -2.16 -15.15 -13.99
N GLY A 112 -2.24 -13.84 -14.25
CA GLY A 112 -1.76 -13.24 -15.49
C GLY A 112 -0.39 -12.54 -15.39
N HIS A 113 0.19 -12.48 -14.19
CA HIS A 113 1.35 -11.63 -13.86
C HIS A 113 2.28 -12.32 -12.86
N GLU A 114 3.54 -11.89 -12.77
CA GLU A 114 4.53 -12.51 -11.88
C GLU A 114 4.26 -12.23 -10.39
N GLY A 115 3.58 -11.13 -10.10
CA GLY A 115 3.19 -10.73 -8.76
C GLY A 115 2.29 -9.50 -8.75
N VAL A 116 1.72 -9.21 -7.59
CA VAL A 116 0.81 -8.07 -7.38
C VAL A 116 1.37 -7.20 -6.26
N LEU A 117 1.45 -5.89 -6.49
CA LEU A 117 1.71 -4.93 -5.42
C LEU A 117 0.36 -4.40 -4.93
N VAL A 118 -0.12 -4.97 -3.82
CA VAL A 118 -1.40 -4.62 -3.20
C VAL A 118 -1.19 -3.44 -2.26
N GLU A 119 -1.65 -2.26 -2.66
CA GLU A 119 -1.53 -1.05 -1.85
C GLU A 119 -2.71 -0.89 -0.89
N GLY A 120 -2.41 -0.84 0.41
CA GLY A 120 -3.41 -0.59 1.44
C GLY A 120 -4.00 0.83 1.44
N VAL A 121 -4.92 1.05 2.36
CA VAL A 121 -5.56 2.34 2.60
C VAL A 121 -5.30 2.79 4.03
N GLY A 122 -5.03 4.09 4.22
CA GLY A 122 -4.67 4.62 5.53
C GLY A 122 -3.38 3.99 6.12
N GLY A 123 -3.35 3.85 7.44
CA GLY A 123 -2.32 3.11 8.18
C GLY A 123 -2.77 1.68 8.46
N TRP A 124 -1.83 0.80 8.86
CA TRP A 124 -2.06 -0.66 9.03
C TRP A 124 -3.30 -1.04 9.86
N ALA A 125 -3.52 -0.37 10.98
CA ALA A 125 -4.60 -0.69 11.92
C ALA A 125 -5.94 0.00 11.58
N ALA A 126 -6.06 0.62 10.40
CA ALA A 126 -7.34 1.16 9.94
C ALA A 126 -8.20 0.02 9.38
N PRO A 127 -9.45 -0.15 9.84
CA PRO A 127 -10.33 -1.19 9.34
C PRO A 127 -10.76 -0.91 7.90
N LEU A 128 -11.05 -1.98 7.16
CA LEU A 128 -11.68 -1.91 5.85
C LEU A 128 -13.19 -1.87 5.98
N SER A 129 -13.75 -2.62 6.93
CA SER A 129 -15.18 -2.57 7.29
C SER A 129 -15.37 -2.97 8.75
N ARG A 130 -16.63 -3.00 9.20
CA ARG A 130 -17.02 -3.44 10.56
C ARG A 130 -16.50 -4.81 10.97
N THR A 131 -16.17 -5.66 10.00
CA THR A 131 -15.79 -7.08 10.23
C THR A 131 -14.51 -7.48 9.51
N LEU A 132 -13.82 -6.53 8.87
CA LEU A 132 -12.67 -6.81 8.04
C LEU A 132 -11.55 -5.82 8.30
N GLU A 133 -10.42 -6.33 8.76
CA GLU A 133 -9.18 -5.59 8.92
C GLU A 133 -8.28 -5.75 7.70
N GLN A 134 -7.31 -4.85 7.53
CA GLN A 134 -6.26 -5.02 6.52
C GLN A 134 -5.45 -6.30 6.75
N ALA A 135 -5.25 -6.68 8.01
CA ALA A 135 -4.55 -7.92 8.37
C ALA A 135 -5.30 -9.18 7.91
N ASP A 136 -6.64 -9.17 7.91
CA ASP A 136 -7.44 -10.29 7.38
C ASP A 136 -7.17 -10.48 5.89
N LEU A 137 -7.17 -9.39 5.13
CA LEU A 137 -6.84 -9.42 3.70
C LEU A 137 -5.42 -9.98 3.48
N VAL A 138 -4.42 -9.44 4.18
CA VAL A 138 -3.03 -9.87 4.01
C VAL A 138 -2.85 -11.36 4.33
N ARG A 139 -3.44 -11.85 5.42
CA ARG A 139 -3.41 -13.26 5.79
C ARG A 139 -4.10 -14.14 4.75
N ALA A 140 -5.24 -13.68 4.23
CA ALA A 140 -6.02 -14.40 3.23
C ALA A 140 -5.35 -14.48 1.85
N LEU A 141 -4.48 -13.52 1.53
CA LEU A 141 -3.64 -13.52 0.32
C LEU A 141 -2.32 -14.28 0.52
N ASP A 142 -1.92 -14.56 1.77
CA ASP A 142 -0.60 -15.08 2.16
C ASP A 142 0.56 -14.34 1.46
N ILE A 143 0.55 -13.01 1.57
CA ILE A 143 1.61 -12.16 1.04
C ILE A 143 2.33 -11.41 2.17
N PRO A 144 3.64 -11.15 2.04
CA PRO A 144 4.37 -10.37 3.02
C PRO A 144 4.08 -8.87 2.91
N VAL A 145 4.31 -8.15 4.01
CA VAL A 145 4.03 -6.72 4.16
C VAL A 145 5.29 -5.89 4.04
N LEU A 146 5.26 -4.91 3.13
CA LEU A 146 6.24 -3.85 2.98
C LEU A 146 5.69 -2.56 3.58
N MET A 147 6.41 -1.95 4.52
CA MET A 147 5.97 -0.71 5.17
C MET A 147 6.68 0.51 4.59
N VAL A 148 5.93 1.52 4.19
CA VAL A 148 6.46 2.83 3.82
C VAL A 148 6.46 3.75 5.03
N VAL A 149 7.62 4.32 5.34
CA VAL A 149 7.81 5.27 6.44
C VAL A 149 8.01 6.66 5.85
N GLY A 150 7.04 7.55 6.07
CA GLY A 150 7.20 8.98 5.77
C GLY A 150 8.18 9.62 6.75
N LEU A 151 9.27 10.20 6.27
CA LEU A 151 10.25 10.89 7.10
C LEU A 151 9.73 12.29 7.47
N ARG A 152 9.19 12.36 8.69
CA ARG A 152 8.73 13.56 9.39
C ARG A 152 8.81 13.37 10.90
N LEU A 153 8.55 14.41 11.68
CA LEU A 153 8.50 14.29 13.13
C LEU A 153 7.44 13.24 13.56
N GLY A 154 7.82 12.34 14.47
CA GLY A 154 6.97 11.24 14.94
C GLY A 154 7.13 9.91 14.18
N CYS A 155 7.84 9.89 13.04
CA CYS A 155 7.97 8.69 12.20
C CYS A 155 8.59 7.48 12.92
N VAL A 156 9.50 7.70 13.87
CA VAL A 156 10.11 6.63 14.70
C VAL A 156 9.06 5.88 15.49
N HIS A 157 8.15 6.59 16.16
CA HIS A 157 7.08 5.99 16.92
C HIS A 157 6.13 5.24 15.98
N GLN A 158 5.62 5.93 14.95
CA GLN A 158 4.65 5.38 14.00
C GLN A 158 5.19 4.12 13.32
N ALA A 159 6.43 4.11 12.84
CA ALA A 159 7.05 2.94 12.23
C ALA A 159 7.17 1.77 13.21
N ARG A 160 7.60 2.04 14.45
CA ARG A 160 7.77 0.99 15.46
C ARG A 160 6.43 0.38 15.89
N VAL A 161 5.39 1.17 16.09
CA VAL A 161 4.07 0.63 16.46
C VAL A 161 3.45 -0.13 15.29
N THR A 162 3.61 0.37 14.06
CA THR A 162 3.10 -0.27 12.85
C THR A 162 3.78 -1.63 12.62
N GLN A 163 5.11 -1.71 12.72
CA GLN A 163 5.81 -3.00 12.61
C GLN A 163 5.37 -3.99 13.69
N ARG A 164 5.23 -3.53 14.94
CA ARG A 164 4.76 -4.39 16.03
C ARG A 164 3.35 -4.92 15.79
N ALA A 165 2.45 -4.09 15.27
CA ALA A 165 1.09 -4.49 14.92
C ALA A 165 1.10 -5.54 13.78
N ILE A 166 1.83 -5.29 12.68
CA ILE A 166 1.99 -6.25 11.57
C ILE A 166 2.41 -7.64 12.09
N VAL A 167 3.43 -7.68 12.95
CA VAL A 167 3.94 -8.95 13.51
C VAL A 167 2.93 -9.58 14.49
N ALA A 168 2.28 -8.77 15.34
CA ALA A 168 1.28 -9.25 16.29
C ALA A 168 0.04 -9.84 15.60
N ASP A 169 -0.33 -9.30 14.44
CA ASP A 169 -1.42 -9.78 13.60
C ASP A 169 -1.03 -11.03 12.78
N GLY A 170 0.16 -11.60 13.02
CA GLY A 170 0.65 -12.82 12.37
C GLY A 170 1.11 -12.62 10.92
N CYS A 171 1.31 -11.38 10.48
CA CYS A 171 1.71 -11.08 9.10
C CYS A 171 3.25 -11.10 8.93
N ARG A 172 3.72 -11.53 7.76
CA ARG A 172 5.16 -11.62 7.44
C ARG A 172 5.70 -10.25 7.07
N PHE A 173 6.53 -9.64 7.92
CA PHE A 173 7.17 -8.36 7.62
C PHE A 173 8.36 -8.51 6.64
N ALA A 174 8.24 -7.97 5.42
CA ALA A 174 9.29 -8.02 4.40
C ALA A 174 10.40 -6.98 4.62
N GLY A 175 10.07 -5.86 5.26
CA GLY A 175 10.98 -4.74 5.49
C GLY A 175 10.27 -3.40 5.33
N TRP A 176 11.06 -2.34 5.16
CA TRP A 176 10.54 -0.98 5.07
C TRP A 176 11.28 -0.12 4.05
N ILE A 177 10.59 0.88 3.53
CA ILE A 177 11.12 1.91 2.63
C ILE A 177 11.00 3.26 3.32
N ALA A 178 12.06 4.05 3.25
CA ALA A 178 12.07 5.43 3.72
C ALA A 178 11.62 6.35 2.59
N ASN A 179 10.57 7.14 2.83
CA ASN A 179 10.12 8.16 1.90
C ASN A 179 10.29 9.56 2.53
N PRO A 180 11.22 10.39 2.07
CA PRO A 180 11.26 11.79 2.46
C PRO A 180 9.93 12.46 2.11
N VAL A 181 9.20 12.96 3.10
CA VAL A 181 7.92 13.67 2.91
C VAL A 181 8.00 15.14 3.35
N GLU A 182 9.00 15.47 4.17
CA GLU A 182 9.30 16.83 4.63
C GLU A 182 10.81 17.12 4.43
N PRO A 183 11.21 17.92 3.42
CA PRO A 183 12.63 18.18 3.12
C PRO A 183 13.36 18.89 4.25
N ALA A 184 12.61 19.72 4.98
CA ALA A 184 13.11 20.51 6.08
C ALA A 184 13.19 19.70 7.38
N MET A 185 12.99 18.37 7.35
CA MET A 185 13.09 17.53 8.53
C MET A 185 14.49 17.65 9.14
N LEU A 186 14.56 18.27 10.32
CA LEU A 186 15.79 18.38 11.08
C LEU A 186 16.26 16.98 11.50
N ARG A 187 17.59 16.78 11.47
CA ARG A 187 18.22 15.55 11.98
C ARG A 187 17.72 14.27 11.29
N GLN A 188 17.47 14.33 9.98
CA GLN A 188 16.96 13.18 9.21
C GLN A 188 17.91 11.97 9.29
N ALA A 189 19.23 12.19 9.23
CA ALA A 189 20.23 11.13 9.32
C ALA A 189 20.20 10.42 10.69
N GLU A 190 20.06 11.17 11.78
CA GLU A 190 19.93 10.64 13.13
C GLU A 190 18.61 9.86 13.29
N ASN A 191 17.50 10.36 12.72
CA ASN A 191 16.23 9.63 12.69
C ASN A 191 16.33 8.32 11.90
N MET A 192 17.02 8.31 10.75
CA MET A 192 17.28 7.09 9.97
C MET A 192 18.09 6.06 10.75
N THR A 193 19.06 6.51 11.55
CA THR A 193 19.84 5.65 12.45
C THR A 193 18.95 5.02 13.52
N ILE A 194 18.08 5.83 14.15
CA ILE A 194 17.13 5.35 15.15
C ILE A 194 16.14 4.36 14.53
N LEU A 195 15.55 4.68 13.38
CA LEU A 195 14.63 3.81 12.63
C LEU A 195 15.26 2.46 12.34
N SER A 196 16.48 2.45 11.78
CA SER A 196 17.18 1.20 11.46
C SER A 196 17.41 0.33 12.70
N ARG A 197 17.76 0.95 13.83
CA ARG A 197 17.93 0.24 15.11
C ARG A 197 16.60 -0.32 15.65
N VAL A 198 15.54 0.49 15.69
CA VAL A 198 14.26 0.06 16.30
C VAL A 198 13.46 -0.89 15.42
N LEU A 199 13.66 -0.83 14.10
CA LEU A 199 13.03 -1.73 13.12
C LEU A 199 13.84 -3.01 12.87
N GLY A 200 15.08 -3.07 13.39
CA GLY A 200 15.97 -4.23 13.31
C GLY A 200 16.68 -4.41 11.96
N ALA A 201 16.52 -3.48 11.02
CA ALA A 201 17.16 -3.49 9.71
C ALA A 201 17.20 -2.08 9.10
N PRO A 202 18.20 -1.77 8.25
CA PRO A 202 18.18 -0.56 7.43
C PRO A 202 17.00 -0.57 6.45
N PRO A 203 16.61 0.59 5.89
CA PRO A 203 15.58 0.62 4.84
C PRO A 203 16.05 -0.20 3.64
N LEU A 204 15.11 -0.86 2.97
CA LEU A 204 15.39 -1.55 1.71
C LEU A 204 15.73 -0.56 0.59
N GLN A 205 15.14 0.63 0.67
CA GLN A 205 15.36 1.74 -0.24
C GLN A 205 15.04 3.07 0.45
N ILE A 206 15.76 4.12 0.06
CA ILE A 206 15.45 5.51 0.40
C ILE A 206 14.99 6.18 -0.88
N MET A 207 13.77 6.68 -0.88
CA MET A 207 13.20 7.36 -2.05
C MET A 207 13.82 8.75 -2.22
N PRO A 208 13.95 9.24 -3.47
CA PRO A 208 14.28 10.64 -3.68
C PRO A 208 13.11 11.53 -3.23
N TRP A 209 13.43 12.71 -2.71
CA TRP A 209 12.43 13.74 -2.48
C TRP A 209 11.78 14.17 -3.80
N ARG A 210 10.46 14.37 -3.78
CA ARG A 210 9.71 15.04 -4.86
C ARG A 210 8.84 16.13 -4.24
N ALA A 211 8.98 17.35 -4.75
CA ALA A 211 8.17 18.51 -4.39
C ALA A 211 6.76 18.40 -4.99
#